data_AF-A0A516R034-F1
#
_entry.id   AF-A0A516R034-F1
#
_cell.length_a   1.000
_cell.length_b   1.000
_cell.length_c   1.000
_cell.angle_alpha   90.00
_cell.angle_beta   90.00
_cell.angle_gamma   90.00
#
_symmetry.space_group_name_H-M   'P 1'
#
loop_
_entity.id
_entity.type
_entity.pdbx_description
1 polymer ?
#
loop_
_entity_poly.entity_id
_entity_poly.type
_entity_poly.pdbx_seq_one_letter_code
_entity_poly.pdbx_strand_id
1 'polypeptide(L)'
;MLKGIKTGTYAAHCVYGLEGEDIQKFGQYDIVLAGDNTRLAIIKYTEIDFFKMNEVTSDFSRSEGTGDLSYDYWYSERVEFLAWELSPYGLTFAPDLLRTRR
;
A
#
# COMPACT_ATOMS: atom_id res chain seq x y z
N MET A 1 -6.70 0.23 -11.03
CA MET A 1 -6.43 1.64 -11.35
C MET A 1 -7.28 2.08 -12.54
N LEU A 2 -6.98 1.64 -13.78
CA LEU A 2 -7.61 2.15 -15.02
C LEU A 2 -9.14 2.04 -15.13
N LYS A 3 -9.77 1.06 -14.47
CA LYS A 3 -11.25 0.93 -14.43
C LYS A 3 -11.90 1.58 -13.20
N GLY A 4 -11.15 2.35 -12.39
CA GLY A 4 -11.63 2.88 -11.10
C GLY A 4 -11.77 1.84 -9.99
N ILE A 5 -11.45 0.58 -10.24
CA ILE A 5 -11.63 -0.54 -9.29
C ILE A 5 -10.60 -0.53 -8.14
N LYS A 6 -9.38 -0.03 -8.40
CA LYS A 6 -8.34 0.13 -7.37
C LYS A 6 -8.07 1.62 -7.25
N THR A 7 -8.38 2.18 -6.09
CA THR A 7 -8.32 3.62 -5.76
C THR A 7 -7.35 3.93 -4.63
N GLY A 8 -6.72 2.91 -4.03
CA GLY A 8 -5.73 3.08 -2.98
C GLY A 8 -4.49 2.21 -3.20
N THR A 9 -3.36 2.69 -2.71
CA THR A 9 -2.10 1.95 -2.58
C THR A 9 -1.61 2.04 -1.15
N TYR A 10 -0.80 1.06 -0.74
CA TYR A 10 -0.15 1.06 0.56
C TYR A 10 1.30 0.63 0.43
N ALA A 11 2.12 0.99 1.43
CA ALA A 11 3.51 0.58 1.58
C ALA A 11 3.88 0.54 3.07
N ALA A 12 4.93 -0.21 3.44
CA ALA A 12 5.50 -0.12 4.78
C ALA A 12 6.08 1.28 5.01
N HIS A 13 5.61 1.97 6.05
CA HIS A 13 6.00 3.36 6.32
C HIS A 13 7.52 3.53 6.55
N CYS A 14 8.16 2.52 7.14
CA CYS A 14 9.59 2.57 7.40
C CYS A 14 10.44 2.60 6.12
N VAL A 15 9.94 2.08 4.99
CA VAL A 15 10.70 2.01 3.72
C VAL A 15 11.03 3.41 3.20
N TYR A 16 10.13 4.38 3.31
CA TYR A 16 10.40 5.78 2.95
C TYR A 16 11.65 6.33 3.65
N GLY A 17 11.79 6.07 4.95
CA GLY A 17 12.96 6.50 5.71
C GLY A 17 14.25 5.76 5.33
N LEU A 18 14.14 4.50 4.91
CA LEU A 18 15.28 3.67 4.48
C LEU A 18 15.78 4.05 3.09
N GLU A 19 14.87 4.39 2.18
CA GLU A 19 15.18 4.83 0.82
C GLU A 19 15.52 6.33 0.73
N GLY A 20 15.29 7.08 1.82
CA GLY A 20 15.45 8.53 1.82
C GLY A 20 14.39 9.25 0.97
N GLU A 21 13.23 8.61 0.78
CA GLU A 21 12.10 9.14 0.03
C GLU A 21 11.11 9.87 0.94
N ASP A 22 10.58 10.99 0.45
CA ASP A 22 9.46 11.66 1.10
C ASP A 22 8.15 10.93 0.80
N ILE A 23 7.27 10.91 1.79
CA ILE A 23 5.89 10.48 1.58
C ILE A 23 5.18 11.53 0.73
N GLN A 24 4.34 11.04 -0.18
CA GLN A 24 3.53 11.87 -1.06
C GLN A 24 2.64 12.78 -0.23
N LYS A 25 2.26 13.92 -0.80
CA LYS A 25 1.47 14.94 -0.11
C LYS A 25 0.05 14.95 -0.62
N PHE A 26 -0.88 15.33 0.25
CA PHE A 26 -2.26 15.57 -0.15
C PHE A 26 -2.29 16.55 -1.33
N GLY A 27 -3.01 16.19 -2.39
CA GLY A 27 -3.12 16.99 -3.61
C GLY A 27 -1.94 16.87 -4.58
N GLN A 28 -0.90 16.10 -4.26
CA GLN A 28 0.18 15.76 -5.19
C GLN A 28 -0.34 14.90 -6.34
N TYR A 29 0.29 15.07 -7.51
CA TYR A 29 0.00 14.30 -8.71
C TYR A 29 1.19 13.40 -9.08
N ASP A 30 0.91 12.14 -9.41
CA ASP A 30 1.90 11.17 -9.88
C ASP A 30 1.47 10.57 -11.23
N ILE A 31 2.45 10.17 -12.04
CA ILE A 31 2.23 9.44 -13.31
C ILE A 31 2.31 7.94 -13.02
N VAL A 32 1.23 7.23 -13.30
CA VAL A 32 1.19 5.77 -13.23
C VAL A 32 1.77 5.20 -14.53
N LEU A 33 2.75 4.32 -14.38
CA LEU A 33 3.37 3.59 -15.47
C LEU A 33 2.87 2.12 -15.50
N ALA A 34 2.85 1.53 -16.68
CA ALA A 34 2.75 0.09 -16.86
C ALA A 34 4.10 -0.57 -16.51
N GLY A 35 4.08 -1.91 -16.38
CA GLY A 35 5.32 -2.67 -16.12
C GLY A 35 6.37 -2.56 -17.23
N ASP A 36 6.00 -2.09 -18.42
CA ASP A 36 6.89 -1.79 -19.54
C ASP A 36 7.30 -0.31 -19.62
N ASN A 37 7.06 0.48 -18.57
CA ASN A 37 7.28 1.92 -18.47
C ASN A 37 6.39 2.80 -19.37
N THR A 38 5.36 2.25 -20.01
CA THR A 38 4.37 3.06 -20.74
C THR A 38 3.52 3.89 -19.77
N ARG A 39 3.33 5.18 -20.05
CA ARG A 39 2.47 6.07 -19.23
C ARG A 39 1.00 5.68 -19.37
N LEU A 40 0.34 5.36 -18.27
CA LEU A 40 -1.06 4.91 -18.25
C LEU A 40 -2.04 5.99 -17.79
N ALA A 41 -1.70 6.70 -16.71
CA ALA A 41 -2.63 7.65 -16.08
C ALA A 41 -1.87 8.69 -15.26
N ILE A 42 -2.57 9.79 -14.94
CA ILE A 42 -2.18 10.72 -13.88
C ILE A 42 -3.14 10.50 -12.72
N ILE A 43 -2.62 10.31 -11.52
CA ILE A 43 -3.40 10.20 -10.29
C ILE A 43 -3.18 11.42 -9.41
N LYS A 44 -4.14 11.70 -8.53
CA LYS A 44 -4.04 12.72 -7.49
C LYS A 44 -4.32 12.07 -6.14
N TYR A 45 -3.46 12.31 -5.16
CA TYR A 45 -3.71 11.86 -3.80
C TYR A 45 -4.77 12.74 -3.14
N THR A 46 -5.90 12.12 -2.77
CA THR A 46 -7.03 12.80 -2.12
C THR A 46 -7.19 12.42 -0.65
N GLU A 47 -6.42 11.45 -0.17
CA GLU A 47 -6.41 11.01 1.22
C GLU A 47 -5.01 10.42 1.50
N ILE A 48 -4.46 10.69 2.69
CA ILE A 48 -3.19 10.11 3.13
C ILE A 48 -3.34 9.73 4.59
N ASP A 49 -3.32 8.43 4.86
CA ASP A 49 -3.55 7.87 6.20
C ASP A 49 -2.38 7.00 6.65
N PHE A 50 -2.25 6.89 7.97
CA PHE A 50 -1.30 6.00 8.62
C PHE A 50 -2.03 5.11 9.61
N PHE A 51 -1.81 3.80 9.53
CA PHE A 51 -2.41 2.84 10.45
C PHE A 51 -1.53 1.62 10.60
N LYS A 52 -1.65 0.93 11.73
CA LYS A 52 -0.93 -0.32 11.94
C LYS A 52 -1.63 -1.48 11.26
N MET A 53 -0.86 -2.48 10.84
CA MET A 53 -1.42 -3.67 10.18
C MET A 53 -2.47 -4.38 11.04
N ASN A 54 -2.28 -4.43 12.36
CA ASN A 54 -3.23 -5.04 13.31
C ASN A 54 -4.45 -4.17 13.67
N GLU A 55 -4.50 -2.90 13.23
CA GLU A 55 -5.63 -2.00 13.46
C GLU A 55 -6.61 -1.98 12.27
N VAL A 56 -6.32 -2.75 11.22
CA VAL A 56 -7.15 -2.82 10.03
C VAL A 56 -8.45 -3.57 10.30
N THR A 57 -9.57 -2.93 9.99
CA THR A 57 -10.90 -3.53 10.14
C THR A 57 -11.25 -4.43 8.95
N SER A 58 -12.16 -5.37 9.15
CA SER A 58 -12.69 -6.24 8.09
C SER A 58 -13.39 -5.47 6.96
N ASP A 59 -14.02 -4.34 7.28
CA ASP A 59 -14.67 -3.49 6.30
C ASP A 59 -13.63 -2.82 5.40
N PHE A 60 -12.50 -2.42 5.99
CA PHE A 60 -11.39 -1.88 5.26
C PHE A 60 -10.72 -2.93 4.36
N SER A 61 -10.42 -4.12 4.89
CA SER A 61 -9.79 -5.20 4.11
C SER A 61 -10.65 -5.59 2.90
N ARG A 62 -11.98 -5.60 3.06
CA ARG A 62 -12.95 -5.84 1.99
C ARG A 62 -12.92 -4.75 0.92
N SER A 63 -12.76 -3.48 1.31
CA SER A 63 -12.69 -2.35 0.38
C SER A 63 -11.45 -2.41 -0.54
N GLU A 64 -10.36 -3.04 -0.10
CA GLU A 64 -9.19 -3.26 -0.95
C GLU A 64 -9.44 -4.31 -2.05
N GLY A 65 -10.53 -5.08 -1.98
CA GLY A 65 -10.98 -5.95 -3.07
C GLY A 65 -10.03 -7.11 -3.38
N THR A 66 -9.27 -7.59 -2.39
CA THR A 66 -8.24 -8.63 -2.59
C THR A 66 -8.84 -10.02 -2.43
N GLY A 67 -8.57 -10.91 -3.38
CA GLY A 67 -8.98 -12.31 -3.35
C GLY A 67 -10.48 -12.52 -3.16
N ASP A 68 -10.83 -13.32 -2.16
CA ASP A 68 -12.20 -13.71 -1.81
C ASP A 68 -12.93 -12.71 -0.89
N LEU A 69 -12.32 -11.55 -0.65
CA LEU A 69 -12.81 -10.50 0.27
C LEU A 69 -12.85 -10.91 1.75
N SER A 70 -12.27 -12.06 2.12
CA SER A 70 -12.09 -12.44 3.51
C SER A 70 -10.94 -11.66 4.15
N TYR A 71 -11.09 -11.36 5.44
CA TYR A 71 -10.03 -10.71 6.20
C TYR A 71 -8.78 -11.60 6.29
N ASP A 72 -8.95 -12.91 6.45
CA ASP A 72 -7.83 -13.84 6.63
C ASP A 72 -6.97 -13.93 5.36
N TYR A 73 -7.60 -14.07 4.18
CA TYR A 73 -6.87 -14.08 2.91
C TYR A 73 -6.18 -12.73 2.65
N TRP A 74 -6.88 -11.63 2.93
CA TRP A 74 -6.30 -10.31 2.83
C TRP A 74 -5.09 -10.18 3.75
N TYR A 75 -5.19 -10.60 5.01
CA TYR A 75 -4.12 -10.48 5.99
C TYR A 75 -2.91 -11.31 5.59
N SER A 76 -3.10 -12.57 5.15
CA SER A 76 -1.99 -13.43 4.73
C SER A 76 -1.23 -12.86 3.53
N GLU A 77 -1.93 -12.42 2.49
CA GLU A 77 -1.32 -11.80 1.30
C GLU A 77 -0.53 -10.53 1.65
N ARG A 78 -1.06 -9.72 2.58
CA ARG A 78 -0.39 -8.50 3.03
C ARG A 78 0.86 -8.79 3.84
N VAL A 79 0.83 -9.80 4.70
CA VAL A 79 2.01 -10.25 5.45
C VAL A 79 3.10 -10.74 4.50
N GLU A 80 2.75 -11.55 3.50
CA GLU A 80 3.71 -12.03 2.50
C GLU A 80 4.33 -10.87 1.70
N PHE A 81 3.50 -9.94 1.22
CA PHE A 81 3.96 -8.76 0.50
C PHE A 81 4.89 -7.88 1.34
N LEU A 82 4.50 -7.56 2.58
CA LEU A 82 5.30 -6.72 3.48
C LEU A 82 6.61 -7.41 3.89
N ALA A 83 6.59 -8.73 4.12
CA ALA A 83 7.80 -9.49 4.39
C ALA A 83 8.76 -9.47 3.19
N TRP A 84 8.23 -9.57 1.97
CA TRP A 84 9.02 -9.43 0.75
C TRP A 84 9.58 -8.01 0.58
N GLU A 85 8.78 -6.96 0.81
CA GLU A 85 9.19 -5.55 0.72
C GLU A 85 10.29 -5.20 1.74
N LEU A 86 10.23 -5.77 2.95
CA LEU A 86 11.19 -5.54 4.04
C LEU A 86 12.48 -6.38 3.93
N SER A 87 12.43 -7.49 3.19
CA SER A 87 13.55 -8.44 3.06
C SER A 87 14.86 -7.81 2.55
N PRO A 88 14.86 -6.93 1.52
CA PRO A 88 16.07 -6.25 1.07
C PRO A 88 16.75 -5.40 2.15
N TYR A 89 15.99 -4.97 3.16
CA TYR A 89 16.46 -4.15 4.27
C TYR A 89 16.87 -4.98 5.50
N GLY A 90 16.77 -6.31 5.43
CA GLY A 90 17.02 -7.20 6.57
C GLY A 90 15.98 -7.07 7.69
N LEU A 91 14.80 -6.53 7.38
CA LEU A 91 13.71 -6.34 8.33
C LEU A 91 12.68 -7.47 8.19
N THR A 92 12.02 -7.80 9.29
CA THR A 92 10.94 -8.78 9.33
C THR A 92 9.61 -8.08 9.56
N PHE A 93 8.54 -8.63 8.99
CA PHE A 93 7.18 -8.17 9.26
C PHE A 93 6.85 -8.25 10.76
N ALA A 94 6.17 -7.22 11.26
CA ALA A 94 5.60 -7.18 12.61
C ALA A 94 4.13 -6.73 12.54
N PRO A 95 3.21 -7.27 13.35
CA PRO A 95 1.79 -6.90 13.32
C PRO A 95 1.50 -5.42 13.62
N ASP A 96 2.38 -4.76 14.37
CA ASP A 96 2.29 -3.33 14.70
C ASP A 96 3.01 -2.42 13.68
N LEU A 97 3.49 -3.00 12.57
CA LEU A 97 4.11 -2.25 11.48
C LEU A 97 3.15 -1.17 10.96
N LEU A 98 3.64 0.07 10.99
CA LEU A 98 2.92 1.22 10.46
C LEU A 98 2.91 1.16 8.93
N ARG A 99 1.71 1.31 8.37
CA ARG A 99 1.46 1.38 6.93
C ARG A 99 1.06 2.79 6.55
N THR A 100 1.48 3.22 5.36
CA THR A 100 0.95 4.40 4.70
C THR A 100 -0.13 3.96 3.71
N ARG A 101 -1.25 4.68 3.64
CA ARG A 101 -2.30 4.54 2.62
C ARG A 101 -2.45 5.86 1.88
N ARG A 102 -2.58 5.79 0.57
CA ARG A 102 -2.68 6.94 -0.34
C ARG A 102 -3.47 6.58 -1.60
#